data_AF-A0ABD4E144-F1
#
_entry.id   AF-A0ABD4E144-F1
#
_cell.length_a   1.000
_cell.length_b   1.000
_cell.length_c   1.000
_cell.angle_alpha   90.00
_cell.angle_beta   90.00
_cell.angle_gamma   90.00
#
_symmetry.space_group_name_H-M   'P 1'
#
loop_
_entity.id
_entity.type
_entity.pdbx_description
1 polymer ?
#
loop_
_entity_poly.entity_id
_entity_poly.type
_entity_poly.pdbx_seq_one_letter_code
_entity_poly.pdbx_strand_id
1 'polypeptide(L)'
;MLQLKSNAPEIKWIIRNAATDDFARSLDKRLRETGELTENMVSAVARILNRTASAVSVDAAGVDRIVASFNRAAESGLKYPKMYLGEFTFALAMSGRNKGAIWVTEGFTRGGRYLGKVADGKFAASDACTPAERAQVLDVCADPKKAAEAFGKETGRCACCGRELSDPVSIANSIGPICAERYGF
;
A
#
# COMPACT_ATOMS: atom_id res chain seq x y z
N MET A 1 14.41 -5.48 -31.12
CA MET A 1 13.15 -4.70 -31.22
C MET A 1 12.00 -5.66 -31.01
N LEU A 2 10.90 -5.20 -30.40
CA LEU A 2 9.78 -6.06 -30.03
C LEU A 2 8.55 -5.71 -30.89
N GLN A 3 8.00 -6.70 -31.59
CA GLN A 3 6.72 -6.56 -32.28
C GLN A 3 5.58 -6.71 -31.28
N LEU A 4 4.93 -5.60 -30.98
CA LEU A 4 3.77 -5.58 -30.10
C LEU A 4 2.50 -5.74 -30.94
N LYS A 5 1.64 -6.69 -30.56
CA LYS A 5 0.30 -6.85 -31.17
C LYS A 5 -0.56 -5.64 -30.81
N SER A 6 -1.41 -5.16 -31.71
CA SER A 6 -2.29 -3.98 -31.49
C SER A 6 -3.16 -4.04 -30.22
N ASN A 7 -3.35 -5.24 -29.65
CA ASN A 7 -4.10 -5.47 -28.42
C ASN A 7 -3.27 -5.41 -27.13
N ALA A 8 -1.95 -5.23 -27.21
CA ALA A 8 -1.07 -5.09 -26.04
C ALA A 8 -1.48 -3.86 -25.20
N PRO A 9 -1.49 -3.98 -23.86
CA PRO A 9 -1.91 -2.89 -22.98
C PRO A 9 -1.03 -1.63 -23.15
N GLU A 10 0.25 -1.79 -23.49
CA GLU A 10 1.17 -0.71 -23.78
C GLU A 10 0.74 0.09 -25.02
N ILE A 11 0.36 -0.58 -26.11
CA ILE A 11 -0.13 0.07 -27.33
C ILE A 11 -1.44 0.83 -27.04
N LYS A 12 -2.36 0.21 -26.31
CA LYS A 12 -3.63 0.85 -25.93
C LYS A 12 -3.40 2.12 -25.11
N TRP A 13 -2.44 2.11 -24.20
CA TRP A 13 -2.07 3.28 -23.40
C TRP A 13 -1.46 4.38 -24.27
N ILE A 14 -0.53 4.03 -25.15
CA ILE A 14 0.12 4.97 -26.08
C ILE A 14 -0.94 5.69 -26.93
N ILE A 15 -1.81 4.94 -27.62
CA ILE A 15 -2.83 5.52 -28.50
C ILE A 15 -3.79 6.43 -27.74
N ARG A 16 -4.23 6.01 -26.53
CA ARG A 16 -5.17 6.78 -25.72
C ARG A 16 -4.60 8.11 -25.23
N ASN A 17 -3.29 8.16 -24.94
CA ASN A 17 -2.66 9.32 -24.31
C ASN A 17 -1.88 10.20 -25.28
N ALA A 18 -1.65 9.77 -26.53
CA ALA A 18 -0.86 10.49 -27.52
C ALA A 18 -1.36 11.92 -27.84
N ALA A 19 -2.64 12.20 -27.61
CA ALA A 19 -3.19 13.55 -27.79
C ALA A 19 -2.67 14.54 -26.73
N THR A 20 -2.47 14.07 -25.50
CA THR A 20 -2.29 14.89 -24.29
C THR A 20 -0.93 14.72 -23.62
N ASP A 21 -0.20 13.63 -23.91
CA ASP A 21 1.08 13.29 -23.31
C ASP A 21 2.15 13.21 -24.42
N ASP A 22 3.19 14.06 -24.32
CA ASP A 22 4.22 14.16 -25.36
C ASP A 22 5.12 12.92 -25.44
N PHE A 23 5.27 12.19 -24.34
CA PHE A 23 5.97 10.91 -24.34
C PHE A 23 5.15 9.85 -25.09
N ALA A 24 3.85 9.75 -24.81
CA ALA A 24 2.94 8.88 -25.55
C ALA A 24 2.88 9.27 -27.05
N ARG A 25 2.84 10.57 -27.36
CA ARG A 25 2.87 11.09 -28.74
C ARG A 25 4.13 10.65 -29.50
N SER A 26 5.29 10.72 -28.85
CA SER A 26 6.56 10.27 -29.43
C SER A 26 6.57 8.77 -29.73
N LEU A 27 5.93 7.95 -28.89
CA LEU A 27 5.85 6.51 -29.11
C LEU A 27 4.83 6.13 -30.19
N ASP A 28 3.68 6.83 -30.26
CA ASP A 28 2.67 6.65 -31.32
C ASP A 28 3.25 6.96 -32.70
N LYS A 29 3.99 8.07 -32.82
CA LYS A 29 4.69 8.42 -34.06
C LYS A 29 5.64 7.30 -34.50
N ARG A 30 6.45 6.78 -33.58
CA ARG A 30 7.40 5.69 -33.88
C ARG A 30 6.68 4.40 -34.30
N LEU A 31 5.59 4.03 -33.62
CA LEU A 31 4.77 2.88 -33.99
C LEU A 31 4.22 3.02 -35.42
N ARG A 32 3.81 4.22 -35.83
CA ARG A 32 3.33 4.48 -37.21
C ARG A 32 4.45 4.42 -38.25
N GLU A 33 5.66 4.82 -37.88
CA GLU A 33 6.82 4.85 -38.80
C GLU A 33 7.49 3.49 -38.95
N THR A 34 7.69 2.76 -37.85
CA THR A 34 8.51 1.54 -37.84
C THR A 34 7.76 0.27 -37.45
N GLY A 35 6.54 0.39 -36.93
CA GLY A 35 5.76 -0.76 -36.44
C GLY A 35 6.31 -1.43 -35.17
N GLU A 36 7.41 -0.91 -34.61
CA GLU A 36 8.19 -1.57 -33.56
C GLU A 36 8.67 -0.60 -32.49
N LEU A 37 8.68 -1.07 -31.24
CA LEU A 37 9.29 -0.39 -30.11
C LEU A 37 10.51 -1.15 -29.60
N THR A 38 11.45 -0.43 -28.98
CA THR A 38 12.56 -1.08 -28.27
C THR A 38 12.08 -1.60 -26.92
N GLU A 39 12.75 -2.63 -26.39
CA GLU A 39 12.42 -3.22 -25.09
C GLU A 39 12.37 -2.16 -23.98
N ASN A 40 13.33 -1.23 -23.95
CA ASN A 40 13.36 -0.14 -22.98
C ASN A 40 12.13 0.78 -23.05
N MET A 41 11.60 1.04 -24.25
CA MET A 41 10.38 1.84 -24.43
C MET A 41 9.15 1.09 -23.93
N VAL A 42 9.07 -0.22 -24.23
CA VAL A 42 8.00 -1.09 -23.73
C VAL A 42 8.05 -1.16 -22.21
N SER A 43 9.23 -1.36 -21.61
CA SER A 43 9.42 -1.36 -20.16
C SER A 43 9.05 -0.01 -19.52
N ALA A 44 9.32 1.12 -20.18
CA ALA A 44 8.94 2.43 -19.68
C ALA A 44 7.41 2.58 -19.62
N VAL A 45 6.69 2.18 -20.67
CA VAL A 45 5.22 2.20 -20.69
C VAL A 45 4.66 1.20 -19.67
N ALA A 46 5.23 0.00 -19.57
CA ALA A 46 4.85 -0.99 -18.57
C ALA A 46 4.98 -0.45 -17.14
N ARG A 47 6.02 0.35 -16.83
CA ARG A 47 6.16 1.03 -15.53
C ARG A 47 5.06 2.08 -15.31
N ILE A 48 4.65 2.83 -16.33
CA ILE A 48 3.56 3.81 -16.24
C ILE A 48 2.21 3.10 -16.03
N LEU A 49 1.98 2.00 -16.76
CA LEU A 49 0.81 1.16 -16.60
C LEU A 49 0.76 0.54 -15.21
N ASN A 50 1.86 -0.02 -14.73
CA ASN A 50 1.95 -0.56 -13.39
C ASN A 50 1.71 0.52 -12.32
N ARG A 51 2.16 1.76 -12.54
CA ARG A 51 1.89 2.90 -11.66
C ARG A 51 0.42 3.34 -11.70
N THR A 52 -0.22 3.30 -12.87
CA THR A 52 -1.63 3.71 -13.05
C THR A 52 -2.60 2.63 -12.58
N ALA A 53 -2.35 1.36 -12.91
CA ALA A 53 -3.10 0.21 -12.37
C ALA A 53 -2.97 0.15 -10.84
N SER A 54 -1.79 0.48 -10.33
CA SER A 54 -1.55 0.70 -8.92
C SER A 54 -2.41 1.83 -8.32
N ALA A 55 -2.70 2.91 -9.05
CA ALA A 55 -3.58 3.97 -8.57
C ALA A 55 -5.07 3.55 -8.49
N VAL A 56 -5.44 2.39 -9.03
CA VAL A 56 -6.83 1.91 -9.12
C VAL A 56 -6.97 0.58 -8.37
N SER A 57 -7.08 0.62 -7.04
CA SER A 57 -7.95 -0.27 -6.22
C SER A 57 -7.74 -0.15 -4.69
N VAL A 58 -7.63 1.07 -4.17
CA VAL A 58 -8.26 1.44 -2.89
C VAL A 58 -8.77 2.84 -3.13
N ASP A 59 -10.04 3.02 -2.82
CA ASP A 59 -10.56 4.36 -2.58
C ASP A 59 -9.61 5.10 -1.63
N ALA A 60 -9.47 6.42 -1.82
CA ALA A 60 -8.83 7.26 -0.79
C ALA A 60 -9.38 6.95 0.61
N ALA A 61 -10.65 6.51 0.69
CA ALA A 61 -11.31 6.08 1.90
C ALA A 61 -10.63 4.91 2.64
N GLY A 62 -10.05 3.91 1.98
CA GLY A 62 -9.29 2.85 2.67
C GLY A 62 -8.06 3.42 3.37
N VAL A 63 -7.29 4.23 2.66
CA VAL A 63 -6.13 4.92 3.24
C VAL A 63 -6.55 5.86 4.39
N ASP A 64 -7.69 6.53 4.27
CA ASP A 64 -8.22 7.39 5.32
C ASP A 64 -8.64 6.60 6.58
N ARG A 65 -9.19 5.39 6.44
CA ARG A 65 -9.56 4.52 7.58
C ARG A 65 -8.35 4.18 8.43
N ILE A 66 -7.27 3.71 7.82
CA ILE A 66 -6.05 3.37 8.57
C ILE A 66 -5.43 4.62 9.20
N VAL A 67 -5.43 5.76 8.49
CA VAL A 67 -4.97 7.04 9.04
C VAL A 67 -5.79 7.45 10.26
N ALA A 68 -7.12 7.33 10.19
CA ALA A 68 -8.02 7.66 11.31
C ALA A 68 -7.73 6.80 12.55
N SER A 69 -7.53 5.49 12.39
CA SER A 69 -7.18 4.60 13.50
C SER A 69 -5.84 4.98 14.15
N PHE A 70 -4.83 5.32 13.35
CA PHE A 70 -3.53 5.74 13.87
C PHE A 70 -3.58 7.11 14.56
N ASN A 71 -4.34 8.07 14.02
CA ASN A 71 -4.55 9.37 14.65
C ASN A 71 -5.24 9.23 16.00
N ARG A 72 -6.31 8.43 16.07
CA ARG A 72 -7.00 8.15 17.34
C ARG A 72 -6.05 7.52 18.37
N ALA A 73 -5.20 6.58 17.95
CA ALA A 73 -4.22 5.97 18.84
C ALA A 73 -3.18 6.98 19.33
N ALA A 74 -2.74 7.91 18.48
CA ALA A 74 -1.84 8.99 18.88
C ALA A 74 -2.52 9.95 19.88
N GLU A 75 -3.77 10.33 19.62
CA GLU A 75 -4.60 11.19 20.48
C GLU A 75 -4.89 10.56 21.84
N SER A 76 -4.96 9.22 21.90
CA SER A 76 -5.09 8.48 23.16
C SER A 76 -3.83 8.53 24.05
N GLY A 77 -2.78 9.25 23.63
CA GLY A 77 -1.50 9.32 24.32
C GLY A 77 -0.57 8.12 24.09
N LEU A 78 -0.84 7.26 23.09
CA LEU A 78 0.06 6.16 22.78
C LEU A 78 1.37 6.70 22.19
N LYS A 79 2.49 6.45 22.88
CA LYS A 79 3.80 7.01 22.51
C LYS A 79 4.30 6.59 21.12
N TYR A 80 4.00 5.35 20.72
CA TYR A 80 4.44 4.78 19.44
C TYR A 80 3.31 3.92 18.84
N PRO A 81 2.34 4.55 18.16
CA PRO A 81 1.29 3.81 17.48
C PRO A 81 1.87 2.89 16.40
N LYS A 82 1.48 1.62 16.43
CA LYS A 82 1.89 0.56 15.50
C LYS A 82 0.81 -0.51 15.37
N MET A 83 0.76 -1.18 14.23
CA MET A 83 -0.08 -2.36 14.01
C MET A 83 0.63 -3.41 13.16
N TYR A 84 0.35 -4.68 13.43
CA TYR A 84 0.73 -5.83 12.63
C TYR A 84 -0.51 -6.27 11.83
N LEU A 85 -0.46 -6.12 10.51
CA LEU A 85 -1.62 -6.33 9.64
C LEU A 85 -1.18 -7.08 8.38
N GLY A 86 -1.81 -8.22 8.10
CA GLY A 86 -1.32 -9.14 7.07
C GLY A 86 0.12 -9.54 7.39
N GLU A 87 1.01 -9.41 6.41
CA GLU A 87 2.45 -9.68 6.56
C GLU A 87 3.28 -8.42 6.87
N PHE A 88 2.65 -7.32 7.28
CA PHE A 88 3.29 -6.02 7.39
C PHE A 88 3.21 -5.42 8.80
N THR A 89 4.19 -4.58 9.11
CA THR A 89 4.15 -3.66 10.24
C THR A 89 3.86 -2.24 9.74
N PHE A 90 2.81 -1.64 10.29
CA PHE A 90 2.46 -0.25 10.12
C PHE A 90 2.89 0.53 11.36
N ALA A 91 3.62 1.64 11.23
CA ALA A 91 4.10 2.43 12.35
C ALA A 91 3.99 3.93 12.09
N LEU A 92 3.36 4.68 12.99
CA LEU A 92 3.21 6.13 12.87
C LEU A 92 4.52 6.85 13.23
N ALA A 93 4.99 7.70 12.32
CA ALA A 93 6.11 8.59 12.56
C ALA A 93 5.65 9.75 13.46
N MET A 94 6.05 9.72 14.72
CA MET A 94 5.66 10.74 15.71
C MET A 94 6.51 12.02 15.68
N SER A 95 7.66 11.99 15.00
CA SER A 95 8.62 13.10 14.94
C SER A 95 9.42 13.13 13.63
N GLY A 96 10.19 14.20 13.42
CA GLY A 96 11.04 14.38 12.25
C GLY A 96 10.30 14.88 11.00
N ARG A 97 11.01 14.86 9.85
CA ARG A 97 10.49 15.37 8.56
C ARG A 97 9.23 14.66 8.07
N ASN A 98 9.04 13.40 8.44
CA ASN A 98 7.89 12.58 8.03
C ASN A 98 6.83 12.46 9.12
N LYS A 99 6.80 13.38 10.10
CA LYS A 99 5.80 13.35 11.18
C LYS A 99 4.39 13.24 10.60
N GLY A 100 3.60 12.30 11.11
CA GLY A 100 2.23 12.01 10.65
C GLY A 100 2.15 10.94 9.55
N ALA A 101 3.26 10.54 8.93
CA ALA A 101 3.25 9.43 7.98
C ALA A 101 3.22 8.08 8.70
N ILE A 102 2.54 7.10 8.13
CA ILE A 102 2.55 5.71 8.61
C ILE A 102 3.50 4.92 7.72
N TRP A 103 4.61 4.44 8.28
CA TRP A 103 5.56 3.60 7.54
C TRP A 103 5.07 2.17 7.47
N VAL A 104 5.37 1.53 6.35
CA VAL A 104 5.02 0.14 6.09
C VAL A 104 6.30 -0.65 5.85
N THR A 105 6.54 -1.65 6.67
CA THR A 105 7.67 -2.58 6.54
C THR A 105 7.16 -4.02 6.46
N GLU A 106 7.91 -4.88 5.77
CA GLU A 106 7.62 -6.32 5.77
C GLU A 106 7.86 -6.94 7.15
N GLY A 107 7.13 -8.02 7.43
CA GLY A 107 7.26 -8.83 8.63
C GLY A 107 6.85 -8.09 9.91
N PHE A 108 7.10 -8.76 11.03
CA PHE A 108 6.72 -8.31 12.38
C PHE A 108 7.91 -7.99 13.29
N THR A 109 9.13 -8.17 12.78
CA THR A 109 10.38 -7.92 13.50
C THR A 109 10.90 -6.51 13.22
N ARG A 110 11.70 -5.97 14.15
CA ARG A 110 12.39 -4.70 13.91
C ARG A 110 13.37 -4.87 12.75
N GLY A 111 13.36 -3.91 11.83
CA GLY A 111 14.31 -3.86 10.71
C GLY A 111 13.83 -4.57 9.45
N GLY A 112 12.55 -4.93 9.35
CA GLY A 112 11.96 -5.38 8.09
C GLY A 112 12.16 -4.36 6.95
N ARG A 113 12.25 -4.86 5.71
CA ARG A 113 12.40 -4.03 4.51
C ARG A 113 11.28 -3.01 4.40
N TYR A 114 11.66 -1.79 4.07
CA TYR A 114 10.75 -0.67 3.90
C TYR A 114 10.01 -0.75 2.55
N LEU A 115 8.69 -0.88 2.61
CA LEU A 115 7.81 -1.00 1.45
C LEU A 115 7.19 0.34 1.03
N GLY A 116 7.26 1.35 1.89
CA GLY A 116 6.70 2.66 1.61
C GLY A 116 6.02 3.28 2.82
N LYS A 117 5.22 4.31 2.55
CA LYS A 117 4.49 5.02 3.59
C LYS A 117 3.11 5.45 3.13
N VAL A 118 2.18 5.49 4.06
CA VAL A 118 0.92 6.21 3.92
C VAL A 118 1.15 7.66 4.35
N ALA A 119 0.90 8.60 3.44
CA ALA A 119 0.96 10.03 3.66
C ALA A 119 0.13 10.73 2.58
N ASP A 120 -0.38 11.93 2.87
CA ASP A 120 -1.11 12.75 1.90
C ASP A 120 -2.29 12.01 1.22
N GLY A 121 -3.03 11.21 2.00
CA GLY A 121 -4.20 10.45 1.53
C GLY A 121 -3.89 9.27 0.59
N LYS A 122 -2.62 8.86 0.49
CA LYS A 122 -2.22 7.74 -0.40
C LYS A 122 -1.11 6.88 0.19
N PHE A 123 -0.99 5.66 -0.31
CA PHE A 123 0.20 4.84 -0.11
C PHE A 123 1.26 5.16 -1.17
N ALA A 124 2.37 5.77 -0.75
CA ALA A 124 3.56 6.00 -1.54
C ALA A 124 4.52 4.81 -1.37
N ALA A 125 4.44 3.86 -2.30
CA ALA A 125 5.31 2.68 -2.35
C ALA A 125 6.78 3.06 -2.58
N SER A 126 7.70 2.32 -1.97
CA SER A 126 9.13 2.40 -2.25
C SER A 126 9.49 1.62 -3.52
N ASP A 127 10.68 1.85 -4.08
CA ASP A 127 11.17 1.10 -5.23
C ASP A 127 11.35 -0.40 -4.94
N ALA A 128 11.47 -0.76 -3.66
CA ALA A 128 11.57 -2.15 -3.23
C ALA A 128 10.21 -2.85 -3.18
N CYS A 129 9.09 -2.13 -3.17
CA CYS A 129 7.75 -2.70 -3.04
C CYS A 129 7.26 -3.26 -4.37
N THR A 130 7.02 -4.57 -4.40
CA THR A 130 6.48 -5.25 -5.57
C THR A 130 5.01 -4.88 -5.80
N PRO A 131 4.50 -5.02 -7.03
CA PRO A 131 3.08 -4.78 -7.30
C PRO A 131 2.13 -5.65 -6.43
N ALA A 132 2.53 -6.88 -6.11
CA ALA A 132 1.75 -7.78 -5.27
C ALA A 132 1.70 -7.31 -3.81
N GLU A 133 2.84 -6.96 -3.22
CA GLU A 133 2.92 -6.39 -1.88
C GLU A 133 2.12 -5.10 -1.79
N ARG A 134 2.23 -4.25 -2.82
CA ARG A 134 1.48 -3.02 -2.89
C ARG A 134 -0.02 -3.29 -2.85
N ALA A 135 -0.52 -4.25 -3.62
CA ALA A 135 -1.93 -4.63 -3.60
C ALA A 135 -2.37 -5.15 -2.22
N GLN A 136 -1.54 -5.95 -1.55
CA GLN A 136 -1.83 -6.45 -0.20
C GLN A 136 -1.85 -5.33 0.86
N VAL A 137 -0.89 -4.39 0.82
CA VAL A 137 -0.86 -3.23 1.72
C VAL A 137 -2.15 -2.41 1.58
N LEU A 138 -2.56 -2.22 0.32
CA LEU A 138 -3.75 -1.48 -0.03
C LEU A 138 -5.05 -2.19 0.42
N ASP A 139 -5.14 -3.52 0.28
CA ASP A 139 -6.24 -4.34 0.79
C ASP A 139 -6.36 -4.25 2.32
N VAL A 140 -5.23 -4.32 3.01
CA VAL A 140 -5.17 -4.14 4.47
C VAL A 140 -5.62 -2.73 4.88
N CYS A 141 -5.26 -1.69 4.12
CA CYS A 141 -5.73 -0.33 4.41
C CYS A 141 -7.25 -0.22 4.24
N ALA A 142 -7.87 -0.97 3.32
CA ALA A 142 -9.31 -0.92 3.11
C ALA A 142 -10.11 -1.36 4.35
N ASP A 143 -9.62 -2.35 5.10
CA ASP A 143 -10.27 -2.82 6.33
C ASP A 143 -9.22 -3.20 7.40
N PRO A 144 -8.63 -2.19 8.09
CA PRO A 144 -7.56 -2.43 9.04
C PRO A 144 -8.04 -3.20 10.27
N LYS A 145 -9.34 -3.10 10.61
CA LYS A 145 -9.93 -3.86 11.71
C LYS A 145 -9.98 -5.34 11.38
N LYS A 146 -10.51 -5.70 10.22
CA LYS A 146 -10.54 -7.12 9.77
C LYS A 146 -9.14 -7.71 9.66
N ALA A 147 -8.17 -6.93 9.17
CA ALA A 147 -6.77 -7.38 9.12
C ALA A 147 -6.17 -7.59 10.52
N ALA A 148 -6.50 -6.72 11.49
CA ALA A 148 -6.08 -6.89 12.89
C ALA A 148 -6.70 -8.13 13.54
N GLU A 149 -7.98 -8.39 13.30
CA GLU A 149 -8.67 -9.58 13.79
C GLU A 149 -8.07 -10.86 13.19
N ALA A 150 -7.79 -10.87 11.89
CA ALA A 150 -7.14 -12.00 11.22
C ALA A 150 -5.77 -12.31 11.84
N PHE A 151 -4.94 -11.29 12.05
CA PHE A 151 -3.64 -11.44 12.72
C PHE A 151 -3.80 -12.03 14.13
N GLY A 152 -4.78 -11.56 14.90
CA GLY A 152 -5.02 -12.07 16.25
C GLY A 152 -5.47 -13.53 16.26
N LYS A 153 -6.31 -13.95 15.29
CA LYS A 153 -6.75 -15.36 15.14
C LYS A 153 -5.60 -16.28 14.74
N GLU A 154 -4.74 -15.84 13.82
CA GLU A 154 -3.61 -16.65 13.35
C GLU A 154 -2.50 -16.79 14.38
N THR A 155 -2.22 -15.71 15.12
CA THR A 155 -1.02 -15.65 15.98
C THR A 155 -1.31 -15.79 17.46
N GLY A 156 -2.56 -15.63 17.90
CA GLY A 156 -2.92 -15.52 19.31
C GLY A 156 -2.39 -14.23 19.96
N ARG A 157 -2.00 -13.22 19.18
CA ARG A 157 -1.39 -11.97 19.67
C ARG A 157 -2.15 -10.75 19.17
N CYS A 158 -2.25 -9.73 20.01
CA CYS A 158 -2.87 -8.46 19.65
C CYS A 158 -2.09 -7.78 18.52
N ALA A 159 -2.77 -7.46 17.41
CA ALA A 159 -2.19 -6.75 16.27
C ALA A 159 -1.59 -5.38 16.63
N CYS A 160 -2.09 -4.67 17.65
CA CYS A 160 -1.61 -3.34 17.99
C CYS A 160 -0.38 -3.37 18.92
N CYS A 161 -0.44 -4.14 20.01
CA CYS A 161 0.65 -4.16 21.00
C CYS A 161 1.61 -5.35 20.87
N GLY A 162 1.21 -6.42 20.18
CA GLY A 162 1.98 -7.65 20.00
C GLY A 162 2.00 -8.57 21.22
N ARG A 163 1.22 -8.29 22.26
CA ARG A 163 1.09 -9.17 23.45
C ARG A 163 0.17 -10.35 23.13
N GLU A 164 0.44 -11.47 23.77
CA GLU A 164 -0.43 -12.65 23.73
C GLU A 164 -1.83 -12.32 24.29
N LEU A 165 -2.86 -12.85 23.63
CA LEU A 165 -4.25 -12.73 24.03
C LEU A 165 -4.56 -13.90 24.98
N SER A 166 -4.65 -13.62 26.27
CA SER A 166 -4.93 -14.64 27.31
C SER A 166 -6.32 -14.54 27.92
N ASP A 167 -6.92 -13.35 27.88
CA ASP A 167 -8.27 -13.12 28.38
C ASP A 167 -9.34 -13.57 27.35
N PRO A 168 -10.42 -14.27 27.75
CA PRO A 168 -11.42 -14.81 26.83
C PRO A 168 -12.07 -13.77 25.91
N VAL A 169 -12.31 -12.55 26.40
CA VAL A 169 -12.89 -11.46 25.59
C VAL A 169 -11.88 -11.00 24.55
N SER A 170 -10.62 -10.89 24.95
CA SER A 170 -9.52 -10.51 24.06
C SER A 170 -9.24 -11.56 22.97
N ILE A 171 -9.37 -12.85 23.31
CA ILE A 171 -9.28 -13.95 22.34
C ILE A 171 -10.45 -13.90 21.35
N ALA A 172 -11.69 -13.78 21.86
CA ALA A 172 -12.88 -13.73 21.03
C ALA A 172 -12.85 -12.57 20.04
N ASN A 173 -12.38 -11.40 20.49
CA ASN A 173 -12.26 -10.20 19.66
C ASN A 173 -10.95 -10.15 18.87
N SER A 174 -10.00 -11.06 19.14
CA SER A 174 -8.67 -11.07 18.51
C SER A 174 -7.86 -9.77 18.71
N ILE A 175 -8.24 -8.99 19.73
CA ILE A 175 -7.60 -7.73 20.13
C ILE A 175 -7.90 -7.46 21.61
N GLY A 176 -6.92 -6.92 22.34
CA GLY A 176 -7.14 -6.50 23.72
C GLY A 176 -8.01 -5.23 23.82
N PRO A 177 -8.87 -5.09 24.84
CA PRO A 177 -9.86 -4.01 24.93
C PRO A 177 -9.24 -2.61 24.92
N ILE A 178 -8.11 -2.42 25.60
CA ILE A 178 -7.37 -1.14 25.61
C ILE A 178 -6.89 -0.78 24.20
N CYS A 179 -6.46 -1.78 23.40
CA CYS A 179 -6.02 -1.50 22.04
C CYS A 179 -7.20 -1.19 21.13
N ALA A 180 -8.32 -1.91 21.26
CA ALA A 180 -9.53 -1.63 20.50
C ALA A 180 -10.02 -0.20 20.73
N GLU A 181 -10.11 0.23 21.99
CA GLU A 181 -10.53 1.59 22.35
C GLU A 181 -9.62 2.68 21.75
N ARG A 182 -8.29 2.48 21.86
CA ARG A 182 -7.29 3.44 21.35
C ARG A 182 -7.29 3.56 19.84
N TYR A 183 -7.47 2.46 19.11
CA TYR A 183 -7.46 2.46 17.64
C TYR A 183 -8.85 2.67 17.03
N GLY A 184 -9.91 2.66 17.84
CA GLY A 184 -11.28 2.91 17.40
C GLY A 184 -11.91 1.74 16.65
N PHE A 185 -11.61 0.51 17.10
CA PHE A 185 -12.19 -0.72 16.58
C PHE A 185 -13.38 -1.19 17.39
#